data_AF-A0A9D9NPE9-F1
#
_entry.id   AF-A0A9D9NPE9-F1
#
_cell.length_a   1.000
_cell.length_b   1.000
_cell.length_c   1.000
_cell.angle_alpha   90.00
_cell.angle_beta   90.00
_cell.angle_gamma   90.00
#
_symmetry.space_group_name_H-M   'P 1'
#
loop_
_entity.id
_entity.type
_entity.pdbx_description
1 polymer ?
#
loop_
_entity_poly.entity_id
_entity_poly.type
_entity_poly.pdbx_seq_one_letter_code
_entity_poly.pdbx_strand_id
1 'polypeptide(L)'
;AAVLGLPLGNWEPESLPEPPQTSVFRLDGAGRQPWELLCDAVLHSYDVREDDSRLRGDPGLFERLRGDYPVRREFPAFTAVLSGAGPEAAGLLKEAGFNVTEAH
;
A
#
# COMPACT_ATOMS: atom_id res chain seq x y z
N ALA A 1 22.13 0.92 -13.68
CA ALA A 1 23.07 -0.21 -13.88
C ALA A 1 23.77 -0.14 -15.24
N ALA A 2 23.03 -0.14 -16.36
CA ALA A 2 23.61 -0.13 -17.71
C ALA A 2 24.51 1.09 -18.03
N VAL A 3 24.10 2.31 -17.61
CA VAL A 3 24.89 3.55 -17.78
C VAL A 3 26.21 3.52 -17.00
N LEU A 4 26.29 2.75 -15.91
CA LEU A 4 27.48 2.62 -15.06
C LEU A 4 28.29 1.34 -15.35
N GLY A 5 27.87 0.53 -16.34
CA GLY A 5 28.53 -0.73 -16.68
C GLY A 5 28.49 -1.82 -15.59
N LEU A 6 27.58 -1.71 -14.61
CA LEU A 6 27.49 -2.67 -13.50
C LEU A 6 26.74 -3.95 -13.93
N PRO A 7 27.18 -5.16 -13.53
CA PRO A 7 26.57 -6.45 -13.88
C PRO A 7 25.29 -6.74 -13.08
N LEU A 8 24.44 -5.72 -12.91
CA LEU A 8 23.18 -5.78 -12.16
C LEU A 8 21.98 -5.50 -13.07
N GLY A 9 22.10 -5.78 -14.36
CA GLY A 9 21.05 -5.48 -15.35
C GLY A 9 19.73 -6.22 -15.08
N ASN A 10 19.82 -7.42 -14.51
CA ASN A 10 18.69 -8.30 -14.22
C ASN A 10 18.69 -8.74 -12.75
N TRP A 11 19.29 -7.94 -11.86
CA TRP A 11 19.29 -8.29 -10.45
C TRP A 11 17.90 -8.06 -9.86
N GLU A 12 17.35 -9.10 -9.26
CA GLU A 12 16.14 -9.05 -8.44
C GLU A 12 16.43 -9.82 -7.13
N PRO A 13 15.88 -9.39 -5.99
CA PRO A 13 15.99 -10.16 -4.76
C PRO A 13 15.22 -11.48 -4.88
N GLU A 14 15.71 -12.54 -4.22
CA GLU A 14 15.05 -13.85 -4.22
C GLU A 14 13.61 -13.78 -3.71
N SER A 15 13.36 -12.93 -2.72
CA SER A 15 12.03 -12.62 -2.24
C SER A 15 12.00 -11.21 -1.65
N LEU A 16 10.81 -10.60 -1.65
CA LEU A 16 10.56 -9.35 -0.95
C LEU A 16 9.77 -9.65 0.33
N PRO A 17 10.04 -8.96 1.45
CA PRO A 17 9.28 -9.13 2.67
C PRO A 17 7.79 -8.81 2.42
N GLU A 18 6.91 -9.66 2.96
CA GLU A 18 5.48 -9.43 2.89
C GLU A 18 5.09 -8.17 3.67
N PRO A 19 4.03 -7.45 3.23
CA PRO A 19 3.49 -6.37 4.04
C PRO A 19 2.96 -6.94 5.37
N PRO A 20 3.06 -6.19 6.48
CA PRO A 20 2.45 -6.60 7.73
C PRO A 20 0.91 -6.63 7.65
N GLN A 21 0.32 -5.90 6.70
CA GLN A 21 -1.10 -5.92 6.41
C GLN A 21 -1.47 -7.03 5.44
N THR A 22 -2.71 -7.52 5.53
CA THR A 22 -3.21 -8.57 4.63
C THR A 22 -3.24 -8.08 3.19
N SER A 23 -2.54 -8.78 2.30
CA SER A 23 -2.45 -8.43 0.88
C SER A 23 -3.79 -8.53 0.15
N VAL A 24 -4.69 -9.41 0.57
CA VAL A 24 -6.06 -9.51 0.05
C VAL A 24 -7.04 -9.10 1.14
N PHE A 25 -7.78 -8.01 0.93
CA PHE A 25 -8.66 -7.43 1.94
C PHE A 25 -10.02 -7.05 1.34
N ARG A 26 -11.06 -6.95 2.18
CA ARG A 26 -12.43 -6.65 1.74
C ARG A 26 -12.77 -5.19 1.96
N LEU A 27 -13.49 -4.61 1.01
CA LEU A 27 -14.09 -3.29 1.13
C LEU A 27 -15.57 -3.36 0.77
N ASP A 28 -16.42 -3.00 1.73
CA ASP A 28 -17.86 -2.86 1.51
C ASP A 28 -18.18 -1.44 1.07
N GLY A 29 -18.77 -1.31 -0.12
CA GLY A 29 -19.17 -0.05 -0.74
C GLY A 29 -20.64 0.30 -0.57
N ALA A 30 -21.45 -0.52 0.10
CA ALA A 30 -22.88 -0.28 0.23
C ALA A 30 -23.16 1.08 0.88
N GLY A 31 -23.77 1.99 0.12
CA GLY A 31 -24.12 3.35 0.58
C GLY A 31 -22.93 4.31 0.73
N ARG A 32 -21.74 3.92 0.26
CA ARG A 32 -20.51 4.72 0.38
C ARG A 32 -20.11 5.37 -0.93
N GLN A 33 -19.39 6.48 -0.83
CA GLN A 33 -18.80 7.16 -1.96
C GLN A 33 -17.50 6.47 -2.39
N PRO A 34 -17.17 6.47 -3.70
CA PRO A 34 -15.94 5.86 -4.23
C PRO A 34 -14.66 6.30 -3.51
N TRP A 35 -14.53 7.60 -3.20
CA TRP A 35 -13.34 8.14 -2.55
C TRP A 35 -13.16 7.63 -1.10
N GLU A 36 -14.25 7.27 -0.40
CA GLU A 36 -14.16 6.71 0.94
C GLU A 36 -13.49 5.33 0.92
N LEU A 37 -13.81 4.53 -0.11
CA LEU A 37 -13.17 3.23 -0.33
C LEU A 37 -11.70 3.37 -0.72
N LEU A 38 -11.37 4.40 -1.51
CA LEU A 38 -9.97 4.74 -1.81
C LEU A 38 -9.20 5.11 -0.53
N CYS A 39 -9.77 5.94 0.34
CA CYS A 39 -9.15 6.31 1.61
C CYS A 39 -8.87 5.06 2.48
N ASP A 40 -9.84 4.16 2.61
CA ASP A 40 -9.66 2.92 3.36
C ASP A 40 -8.57 2.04 2.75
N ALA A 41 -8.55 1.89 1.42
CA ALA A 41 -7.53 1.09 0.73
C ALA A 41 -6.11 1.65 0.93
N VAL A 42 -5.96 2.97 0.83
CA VAL A 42 -4.68 3.66 1.05
C VAL A 42 -4.21 3.47 2.50
N LEU A 43 -5.09 3.69 3.47
CA LEU A 43 -4.74 3.54 4.89
C LEU A 43 -4.49 2.07 5.27
N HIS A 44 -5.18 1.11 4.65
CA HIS A 44 -4.89 -0.31 4.81
C HIS A 44 -3.52 -0.67 4.26
N SER A 45 -3.10 -0.07 3.14
CA SER A 45 -1.77 -0.33 2.58
C SER A 45 -0.64 0.24 3.45
N TYR A 46 -0.81 1.47 3.96
CA TYR A 46 0.15 2.13 4.84
C TYR A 46 -0.44 3.38 5.50
N ASP A 47 -0.49 3.43 6.83
CA ASP A 47 -0.90 4.62 7.56
C ASP A 47 0.31 5.50 7.92
N VAL A 48 0.54 6.55 7.13
CA VAL A 48 1.63 7.51 7.35
C VAL A 48 1.55 8.25 8.69
N ARG A 49 0.36 8.31 9.32
CA ARG A 49 0.17 8.99 10.60
C ARG A 49 0.92 8.29 11.73
N GLU A 50 1.20 7.00 11.59
CA GLU A 50 2.03 6.27 12.56
C GLU A 50 3.47 6.79 12.58
N ASP A 51 4.04 7.06 11.39
CA ASP A 51 5.39 7.63 11.29
C ASP A 51 5.45 9.06 11.80
N ASP A 52 4.44 9.87 11.46
CA ASP A 52 4.30 11.23 11.97
C ASP A 52 4.26 11.21 13.51
N SER A 53 3.45 10.33 14.11
CA SER A 53 3.35 10.20 15.56
C SER A 53 4.65 9.75 16.21
N ARG A 54 5.37 8.79 15.62
CA ARG A 54 6.67 8.32 16.16
C ARG A 54 7.71 9.43 16.14
N LEU A 55 7.81 10.16 15.02
CA LEU A 55 8.79 11.23 14.86
C LEU A 55 8.46 12.46 15.72
N ARG A 56 7.19 12.86 15.81
CA ARG A 56 6.77 13.96 16.70
C ARG A 56 6.92 13.61 18.17
N GLY A 57 6.76 12.34 18.53
CA GLY A 57 6.91 11.86 19.91
C GLY A 57 8.34 12.01 20.44
N ASP A 58 9.34 11.74 19.59
CA ASP A 58 10.74 11.97 19.93
C ASP A 58 11.60 12.23 18.66
N PRO A 59 11.81 13.51 18.29
CA PRO A 59 12.63 13.87 17.13
C PRO A 59 14.10 13.41 17.24
N GLY A 60 14.60 13.16 18.45
CA GLY A 60 15.95 12.65 18.68
C GLY A 60 16.15 11.22 18.16
N LEU A 61 15.06 10.47 17.95
CA LEU A 61 15.09 9.12 17.38
C LEU A 61 15.17 9.10 15.85
N PHE A 62 15.32 10.24 15.16
CA PHE A 62 15.29 10.33 13.69
C PHE A 62 16.10 9.25 12.97
N GLU A 63 17.40 9.10 13.30
CA GLU A 63 18.26 8.10 12.63
C GLU A 63 17.83 6.66 12.95
N ARG A 64 17.36 6.41 14.18
CA ARG A 64 16.86 5.10 14.57
C ARG A 64 15.56 4.75 13.84
N LEU A 65 14.62 5.69 13.76
CA LEU A 65 13.35 5.49 13.03
C LEU A 65 13.58 5.26 11.53
N ARG A 66 14.64 5.84 10.96
CA ARG A 66 15.05 5.58 9.58
C ARG A 66 15.76 4.24 9.40
N GLY A 67 16.60 3.84 10.36
CA GLY A 67 17.25 2.53 10.35
C GLY A 67 16.28 1.38 10.56
N ASP A 68 15.27 1.60 11.41
CA ASP A 68 14.25 0.62 11.80
C ASP A 68 12.92 0.83 11.06
N TYR A 69 12.95 1.40 9.84
CA TYR A 69 11.72 1.74 9.10
C TYR A 69 10.88 0.47 8.83
N PRO A 70 9.56 0.51 9.08
CA PRO A 70 8.72 -0.68 8.88
C PRO A 70 8.66 -1.07 7.40
N VAL A 71 8.40 -2.36 7.15
CA VAL A 71 8.15 -2.84 5.79
C VAL A 71 6.90 -2.16 5.24
N ARG A 72 7.09 -1.37 4.19
CA ARG A 72 6.02 -0.69 3.44
C ARG A 72 5.98 -1.25 2.03
N ARG A 73 4.78 -1.58 1.57
CA ARG A 73 4.53 -1.97 0.17
C ARG A 73 3.65 -0.95 -0.52
N GLU A 74 3.76 -0.90 -1.85
CA GLU A 74 2.93 -0.03 -2.68
C GLU A 74 1.63 -0.73 -3.06
N PHE A 75 0.67 0.04 -3.57
CA PHE A 75 -0.69 -0.42 -3.89
C PHE A 75 -0.75 -1.68 -4.78
N PRO A 76 0.16 -1.91 -5.76
CA PRO A 76 0.16 -3.13 -6.55
C PRO A 76 0.42 -4.42 -5.76
N ALA A 77 0.90 -4.33 -4.52
CA ALA A 77 1.07 -5.48 -3.63
C ALA A 77 -0.24 -5.93 -2.95
N PHE A 78 -1.33 -5.18 -3.15
CA PHE A 78 -2.61 -5.41 -2.49
C PHE A 78 -3.74 -5.65 -3.49
N THR A 79 -4.72 -6.44 -3.07
CA THR A 79 -5.95 -6.77 -3.80
C THR A 79 -7.15 -6.43 -2.93
N ALA A 80 -7.93 -5.46 -3.39
CA ALA A 80 -9.20 -5.08 -2.77
C ALA A 80 -10.33 -5.93 -3.35
N VAL A 81 -11.00 -6.70 -2.51
CA VAL A 81 -12.21 -7.44 -2.84
C VAL A 81 -13.42 -6.56 -2.52
N LEU A 82 -14.05 -6.03 -3.55
CA LEU A 82 -15.20 -5.13 -3.43
C LEU A 82 -16.50 -5.90 -3.28
N SER A 83 -17.35 -5.45 -2.36
CA SER A 83 -18.74 -5.89 -2.23
C SER A 83 -19.65 -4.68 -2.17
N GLY A 84 -20.82 -4.72 -2.82
CA GLY A 84 -21.80 -3.62 -2.73
C GLY A 84 -21.33 -2.27 -3.28
N ALA A 85 -20.21 -2.24 -4.01
CA ALA A 85 -19.61 -1.04 -4.57
C ALA A 85 -19.98 -0.88 -6.05
N GLY A 86 -20.19 0.36 -6.49
CA GLY A 86 -20.41 0.68 -7.90
C GLY A 86 -19.13 0.57 -8.76
N PRO A 87 -19.27 0.54 -10.10
CA PRO A 87 -18.13 0.43 -11.02
C PRO A 87 -17.14 1.60 -10.92
N GLU A 88 -17.61 2.78 -10.50
CA GLU A 88 -16.78 3.96 -10.26
C GLU A 88 -15.72 3.73 -9.17
N ALA A 89 -16.08 3.05 -8.08
CA ALA A 89 -15.15 2.73 -7.00
C ALA A 89 -14.06 1.74 -7.46
N ALA A 90 -14.45 0.74 -8.25
CA ALA A 90 -13.50 -0.20 -8.84
C ALA A 90 -12.53 0.50 -9.81
N GLY A 91 -13.03 1.44 -10.62
CA GLY A 91 -12.21 2.26 -11.52
C GLY A 91 -11.21 3.11 -10.74
N LEU A 92 -11.67 3.84 -9.74
CA LEU A 92 -10.82 4.71 -8.92
C LEU A 92 -9.68 3.95 -8.22
N LEU A 93 -9.97 2.77 -7.66
CA LEU A 93 -8.95 1.94 -7.02
C LEU A 93 -7.92 1.39 -8.02
N LYS A 94 -8.36 1.00 -9.23
CA LYS A 94 -7.46 0.54 -10.30
C LYS A 94 -6.57 1.68 -10.81
N GLU A 95 -7.12 2.87 -10.99
CA GLU A 95 -6.36 4.07 -11.39
C GLU A 95 -5.33 4.46 -10.35
N ALA A 96 -5.64 4.29 -9.05
CA ALA A 96 -4.66 4.48 -7.98
C ALA A 96 -3.53 3.44 -8.02
N GLY A 97 -3.77 2.25 -8.59
CA GLY A 97 -2.78 1.18 -8.73
C GLY A 97 -3.03 -0.06 -7.87
N PHE A 98 -4.21 -0.20 -7.27
CA PHE A 98 -4.60 -1.43 -6.57
C PHE A 98 -5.05 -2.51 -7.55
N ASN A 99 -4.85 -3.78 -7.18
CA ASN A 99 -5.59 -4.87 -7.79
C ASN A 99 -7.01 -4.89 -7.22
N VAL A 100 -8.01 -5.18 -8.05
CA VAL A 100 -9.42 -5.17 -7.64
C VAL A 100 -10.14 -6.40 -8.15
N THR A 101 -10.87 -7.06 -7.27
CA THR A 101 -11.80 -8.15 -7.60
C THR A 101 -13.17 -7.87 -7.00
N GLU A 102 -14.22 -8.50 -7.53
CA GLU A 102 -15.58 -8.38 -7.00
C GLU A 102 -15.96 -9.65 -6.22
N ALA A 103 -16.63 -9.49 -5.09
CA ALA A 103 -17.22 -10.60 -4.35
C ALA A 103 -18.52 -11.03 -5.05
N HIS A 104 -18.57 -12.30 -5.48
CA HIS A 104 -19.80 -12.96 -5.96
C HIS A 104 -20.71 -13.38 -4.80
#